data_AF-A0A8T7HP02-F1
#
_entry.id   AF-A0A8T7HP02-F1
#
_cell.length_a   1.000
_cell.length_b   1.000
_cell.length_c   1.000
_cell.angle_alpha   90.00
_cell.angle_beta   90.00
_cell.angle_gamma   90.00
#
_symmetry.space_group_name_H-M   'P 1'
#
loop_
_entity.id
_entity.type
_entity.pdbx_description
1 polymer ?
#
loop_
_entity_poly.entity_id
_entity_poly.type
_entity_poly.pdbx_seq_one_letter_code
_entity_poly.pdbx_strand_id
1 'polypeptide(L)'
;MARLTKGGYGILYALSGYLLAICLHFFHNLMSSMSGVTVILSIFLDWSGFAAMLVLIIVMIFKEKEIMRMQLAEEVSLGTIKETDYQAMMSVFARFSIIGNSRKTKLYDLCGKLAFKKHIVHNLPDEKHNHAAIENLRMQISGVSD
;
A
#
# COMPACT_ATOMS: atom_id res chain seq x y z
N MET A 1 -8.08 -7.12 -2.56
CA MET A 1 -8.02 -8.50 -3.10
C MET A 1 -6.90 -8.55 -4.12
N ALA A 2 -5.80 -9.24 -3.80
CA ALA A 2 -4.64 -9.34 -4.66
C ALA A 2 -5.02 -10.10 -5.94
N ARG A 3 -5.09 -9.39 -7.07
CA ARG A 3 -5.15 -10.03 -8.39
C ARG A 3 -3.80 -10.69 -8.60
N LEU A 4 -3.75 -12.00 -8.32
CA LEU A 4 -2.63 -12.87 -8.67
C LEU A 4 -2.39 -12.73 -10.18
N THR A 5 -1.30 -12.07 -10.52
CA THR A 5 -0.80 -11.94 -11.87
C THR A 5 -0.50 -13.33 -12.42
N LYS A 6 -0.76 -13.54 -13.71
CA LYS A 6 -0.65 -14.82 -14.45
C LYS A 6 0.78 -15.42 -14.50
N GLY A 7 1.71 -15.01 -13.65
CA GLY A 7 3.00 -15.66 -13.45
C GLY A 7 2.91 -16.63 -12.28
N GLY A 8 3.13 -17.93 -12.51
CA GLY A 8 2.92 -19.01 -11.53
C GLY A 8 3.60 -18.83 -10.16
N TYR A 9 4.58 -17.93 -10.05
CA TYR A 9 5.26 -17.59 -8.80
C TYR A 9 4.40 -16.80 -7.79
N GLY A 10 3.33 -16.13 -8.23
CA GLY A 10 2.47 -15.34 -7.33
C GLY A 10 1.81 -16.18 -6.24
N ILE A 11 1.37 -17.39 -6.60
CA ILE A 11 0.77 -18.35 -5.66
C ILE A 11 1.82 -18.87 -4.68
N LEU A 12 3.04 -19.14 -5.16
CA LEU A 12 4.16 -19.58 -4.31
C LEU A 12 4.49 -18.55 -3.23
N TYR A 13 4.53 -17.26 -3.56
CA TYR A 13 4.76 -16.18 -2.59
C TYR A 13 3.59 -16.02 -1.59
N ALA A 14 2.34 -16.18 -2.05
CA ALA A 14 1.19 -16.10 -1.17
C ALA A 14 1.15 -17.28 -0.19
N LEU A 15 1.42 -18.50 -0.68
CA LEU A 15 1.47 -19.72 0.13
C LEU A 15 2.64 -19.69 1.11
N SER A 16 3.81 -19.19 0.70
CA SER A 16 4.96 -19.10 1.61
C SER A 16 4.71 -18.12 2.75
N GLY A 17 4.12 -16.96 2.46
CA GLY A 17 3.70 -16.00 3.49
C GLY A 17 2.66 -16.58 4.45
N TYR A 18 1.67 -17.30 3.92
CA TYR A 18 0.64 -17.96 4.72
C TYR A 18 1.22 -19.06 5.63
N LEU A 19 2.09 -19.91 5.08
CA LEU A 19 2.73 -20.98 5.84
C LEU A 19 3.63 -20.42 6.95
N LEU A 20 4.40 -19.38 6.66
CA LEU A 20 5.23 -18.68 7.63
C LEU A 20 4.38 -18.13 8.79
N ALA A 21 3.23 -17.52 8.48
CA ALA A 21 2.32 -16.99 9.50
C ALA A 21 1.75 -18.10 10.40
N ILE A 22 1.36 -19.24 9.83
CA ILE A 22 0.91 -20.40 10.61
C ILE A 22 2.01 -20.92 11.53
N CYS A 23 3.23 -21.10 11.01
CA CYS A 23 4.36 -21.60 11.80
C CYS A 23 4.69 -20.68 12.98
N LEU A 24 4.74 -19.36 12.74
CA LEU A 24 4.98 -18.38 13.79
C LEU A 24 3.86 -18.38 14.84
N HIS A 25 2.60 -18.48 14.41
CA HIS A 25 1.46 -18.53 15.32
C HIS A 25 1.45 -19.81 16.17
N PHE A 26 1.72 -20.96 15.55
CA PHE A 26 1.87 -22.24 16.26
C PHE A 26 2.98 -22.16 17.31
N PHE A 27 4.15 -21.60 16.94
CA PHE A 27 5.28 -21.46 17.86
C PHE A 27 4.98 -20.54 19.03
N HIS A 28 4.33 -19.40 18.77
CA HIS A 28 3.86 -18.47 19.81
C HIS A 28 2.88 -19.17 20.78
N ASN A 29 1.89 -19.90 20.27
CA ASN A 29 0.92 -20.63 21.09
C ASN A 29 1.58 -21.75 21.91
N LEU A 30 2.53 -22.47 21.32
CA LEU A 30 3.29 -23.51 22.01
C LEU A 30 4.08 -22.91 23.18
N MET A 31 4.76 -21.77 22.97
CA MET A 31 5.50 -21.09 24.03
C MET A 31 4.59 -20.53 25.13
N SER A 32 3.41 -20.01 24.78
CA SER A 32 2.41 -19.53 25.73
C SER A 32 1.88 -20.66 26.63
N SER A 33 1.82 -21.90 26.12
CA SER A 33 1.37 -23.06 26.91
C SER A 33 2.37 -23.59 27.94
N MET A 34 3.64 -23.14 27.88
CA MET A 34 4.72 -23.62 28.75
C MET A 34 5.00 -22.63 29.89
N SER A 35 5.22 -23.12 31.11
CA SER A 35 5.54 -22.28 32.28
C SER A 35 7.06 -22.20 32.57
N GLY A 36 7.48 -21.12 33.24
CA GLY A 36 8.88 -20.91 33.65
C GLY A 36 9.69 -20.03 32.69
N VAL A 37 10.89 -20.46 32.31
CA VAL A 37 11.85 -19.71 31.46
C VAL A 37 11.24 -19.33 30.09
N THR A 38 10.22 -20.06 29.65
CA THR A 38 9.44 -19.81 28.42
C THR A 38 8.65 -18.51 28.44
N VAL A 39 8.35 -17.94 29.61
CA VAL A 39 7.62 -16.66 29.74
C VAL A 39 8.48 -15.49 29.23
N ILE A 40 9.80 -15.52 29.47
CA ILE A 40 10.69 -14.47 28.95
C ILE A 40 10.79 -14.61 27.43
N LEU A 41 10.91 -15.85 26.93
CA LEU A 41 10.96 -16.12 25.50
C LEU A 41 9.67 -15.75 24.76
N SER A 42 8.49 -15.98 25.38
CA SER A 42 7.20 -15.61 24.80
C SER A 42 7.09 -14.09 24.62
N ILE A 43 7.58 -13.30 25.59
CA ILE A 43 7.62 -11.83 25.45
C ILE A 43 8.48 -11.41 24.25
N PHE A 44 9.67 -11.99 24.08
CA PHE A 44 10.52 -11.66 22.92
C PHE A 44 9.85 -12.04 21.59
N LEU A 45 9.14 -13.16 21.53
CA LEU A 45 8.38 -13.57 20.35
C LEU A 45 7.24 -12.61 20.03
N ASP A 46 6.52 -12.12 21.03
CA ASP A 46 5.42 -11.17 20.84
C ASP A 46 5.92 -9.87 20.20
N TRP A 47 7.04 -9.35 20.72
CA TRP A 47 7.69 -8.17 20.18
C TRP A 47 8.28 -8.40 18.79
N SER A 48 8.74 -9.62 18.48
CA SER A 48 9.25 -9.95 17.15
C SER A 48 8.15 -9.90 16.08
N GLY A 49 6.93 -10.36 16.41
CA GLY A 49 5.77 -10.28 15.52
C GLY A 49 5.38 -8.83 15.24
N PHE A 50 5.34 -8.00 16.29
CA PHE A 50 5.08 -6.57 16.15
C PHE A 50 6.16 -5.87 15.31
N ALA A 51 7.44 -6.14 15.58
CA ALA A 51 8.57 -5.59 14.84
C ALA A 51 8.53 -6.00 13.36
N ALA A 52 8.26 -7.27 13.06
CA ALA A 52 8.15 -7.77 11.69
C ALA A 52 6.98 -7.10 10.94
N MET A 53 5.83 -6.93 11.59
CA MET A 53 4.70 -6.22 11.01
C MET A 53 5.00 -4.74 10.77
N LEU A 54 5.68 -4.08 11.72
CA LEU A 54 6.11 -2.69 11.56
C LEU A 54 7.05 -2.53 10.36
N VAL A 55 8.04 -3.42 10.20
CA VAL A 55 8.94 -3.44 9.03
C VAL A 55 8.16 -3.62 7.74
N LEU A 56 7.20 -4.56 7.69
CA LEU A 56 6.37 -4.78 6.51
C LEU A 56 5.56 -3.53 6.15
N ILE A 57 4.95 -2.87 7.14
CA ILE A 57 4.21 -1.62 6.94
C ILE A 57 5.13 -0.54 6.36
N ILE A 58 6.32 -0.36 6.93
CA ILE A 58 7.31 0.61 6.46
C ILE A 58 7.70 0.32 5.00
N VAL A 59 8.00 -0.93 4.67
CA VAL A 59 8.33 -1.35 3.29
C VAL A 59 7.17 -1.05 2.33
N MET A 60 5.93 -1.34 2.73
CA MET A 60 4.75 -1.06 1.89
C MET A 60 4.55 0.44 1.68
N ILE A 61 4.76 1.27 2.69
CA ILE A 61 4.69 2.73 2.57
C ILE A 61 5.73 3.25 1.57
N PHE A 62 6.97 2.76 1.63
CA PHE A 62 8.00 3.16 0.67
C PHE A 62 7.69 2.72 -0.75
N LYS A 63 7.18 1.49 -0.93
CA LYS A 63 6.76 0.99 -2.25
C LYS A 63 5.59 1.78 -2.81
N GLU A 64 4.58 2.11 -2.00
CA GLU A 64 3.45 2.93 -2.41
C GLU A 64 3.91 4.33 -2.83
N LYS A 65 4.80 4.95 -2.05
CA LYS A 65 5.39 6.25 -2.36
C LYS A 65 6.11 6.23 -3.71
N GLU A 66 6.90 5.20 -3.99
CA GLU A 66 7.61 5.08 -5.26
C GLU A 66 6.65 4.95 -6.45
N ILE A 67 5.61 4.12 -6.32
CA ILE A 67 4.58 3.98 -7.35
C ILE A 67 3.86 5.31 -7.60
N MET A 68 3.45 6.01 -6.52
CA MET A 68 2.82 7.31 -6.64
C MET A 68 3.73 8.32 -7.33
N ARG A 69 5.01 8.41 -6.92
CA ARG A 69 5.99 9.32 -7.52
C ARG A 69 6.12 9.10 -9.02
N MET A 70 6.26 7.85 -9.46
CA MET A 70 6.40 7.51 -10.87
C MET A 70 5.14 7.83 -11.68
N GLN A 71 3.96 7.50 -11.15
CA GLN A 71 2.71 7.55 -11.92
C GLN A 71 2.01 8.92 -11.89
N LEU A 72 2.22 9.71 -10.84
CA LEU A 72 1.63 11.06 -10.69
C LEU A 72 2.51 12.18 -11.26
N ALA A 73 3.82 11.97 -11.46
CA ALA A 73 4.69 13.01 -12.01
C ALA A 73 4.17 13.55 -13.36
N GLU A 74 3.61 12.68 -14.21
CA GLU A 74 2.95 13.07 -15.45
C GLU A 74 1.72 13.96 -15.19
N GLU A 75 0.86 13.60 -14.24
CA GLU A 75 -0.39 14.32 -13.93
C GLU A 75 -0.12 15.71 -13.33
N VAL A 76 0.99 15.86 -12.61
CA VAL A 76 1.49 17.16 -12.14
C VAL A 76 1.95 18.02 -13.32
N SER A 77 2.71 17.44 -14.26
CA SER A 77 3.16 18.16 -15.46
C SER A 77 2.01 18.59 -16.38
N LEU A 78 0.92 17.82 -16.40
CA LEU A 78 -0.32 18.13 -17.13
C LEU A 78 -1.21 19.14 -16.39
N GLY A 79 -0.85 19.57 -15.18
CA GLY A 79 -1.64 20.49 -14.36
C GLY A 79 -2.90 19.87 -13.75
N THR A 80 -3.10 18.55 -13.87
CA THR A 80 -4.24 17.84 -13.27
C THR A 80 -4.15 17.80 -11.75
N ILE A 81 -2.92 17.80 -11.21
CA ILE A 81 -2.64 17.82 -9.76
C ILE A 81 -1.77 19.04 -9.46
N LYS A 82 -2.15 19.83 -8.44
CA LYS A 82 -1.35 20.97 -7.96
C LYS A 82 -0.05 20.46 -7.32
N GLU A 83 1.06 21.14 -7.60
CA GLU A 83 2.39 20.81 -7.02
C GLU A 83 2.36 20.77 -5.49
N THR A 84 1.62 21.69 -4.86
CA THR A 84 1.48 21.74 -3.39
C THR A 84 0.81 20.50 -2.82
N ASP A 85 -0.21 19.97 -3.50
CA ASP A 85 -0.91 18.76 -3.08
C ASP A 85 -0.05 17.51 -3.36
N TYR A 86 0.70 17.50 -4.47
CA TYR A 86 1.67 16.44 -4.76
C TYR A 86 2.77 16.34 -3.69
N GLN A 87 3.37 17.47 -3.29
CA GLN A 87 4.37 17.49 -2.22
C GLN A 87 3.80 17.03 -0.87
N ALA A 88 2.54 17.42 -0.56
CA ALA A 88 1.85 16.93 0.63
C ALA A 88 1.60 15.41 0.59
N MET A 89 1.28 14.85 -0.58
CA MET A 89 1.12 13.40 -0.77
C MET A 89 2.45 12.64 -0.58
N MET A 90 3.58 13.24 -0.94
CA MET A 90 4.91 12.60 -0.86
C MET A 90 5.53 12.63 0.55
N SER A 91 5.01 13.45 1.46
CA SER A 91 5.51 13.57 2.84
C SER A 91 4.66 12.77 3.82
N VAL A 92 5.29 11.84 4.54
CA VAL A 92 4.63 10.99 5.55
C VAL A 92 4.02 11.83 6.67
N PHE A 93 4.71 12.89 7.10
CA PHE A 93 4.21 13.78 8.14
C PHE A 93 3.14 14.74 7.63
N ALA A 94 3.26 15.23 6.39
CA ALA A 94 2.24 16.11 5.81
C ALA A 94 0.90 15.40 5.61
N ARG A 95 0.88 14.07 5.44
CA ARG A 95 -0.36 13.28 5.38
C ARG A 95 -1.22 13.40 6.65
N PHE A 96 -0.62 13.59 7.82
CA PHE A 96 -1.40 13.84 9.05
C PHE A 96 -2.16 15.18 8.99
N SER A 97 -1.63 16.18 8.28
CA SER A 97 -2.32 17.48 8.11
C SER A 97 -3.56 17.41 7.21
N ILE A 98 -3.74 16.30 6.50
CA ILE A 98 -4.88 16.05 5.62
C ILE A 98 -6.06 15.43 6.41
N ILE A 99 -5.78 14.82 7.57
CA ILE A 99 -6.78 14.21 8.43
C ILE A 99 -7.77 15.29 8.90
N GLY A 100 -9.06 15.08 8.65
CA GLY A 100 -10.12 16.04 8.96
C GLY A 100 -10.51 16.96 7.81
N ASN A 101 -9.73 17.00 6.71
CA ASN A 101 -10.14 17.69 5.49
C ASN A 101 -10.70 16.69 4.48
N SER A 102 -12.03 16.60 4.39
CA SER A 102 -12.73 15.64 3.53
C SER A 102 -12.37 15.79 2.05
N ARG A 103 -12.11 17.02 1.58
CA ARG A 103 -11.72 17.28 0.17
C ARG A 103 -10.32 16.73 -0.11
N LYS A 104 -9.34 17.06 0.73
CA LYS A 104 -7.96 16.59 0.58
C LYS A 104 -7.84 15.07 0.77
N THR A 105 -8.63 14.49 1.67
CA THR A 105 -8.72 13.03 1.86
C THR A 105 -9.26 12.34 0.61
N LYS A 106 -10.33 12.89 0.01
CA LYS A 106 -10.89 12.39 -1.26
C LYS A 106 -9.90 12.53 -2.41
N LEU A 107 -9.19 13.66 -2.50
CA LEU A 107 -8.15 13.88 -3.50
C LEU A 107 -7.04 12.82 -3.36
N TYR A 108 -6.56 12.57 -2.15
CA TYR A 108 -5.54 11.55 -1.88
C TYR A 108 -6.00 10.15 -2.32
N ASP A 109 -7.22 9.75 -1.97
CA ASP A 109 -7.79 8.46 -2.36
C ASP A 109 -7.91 8.30 -3.89
N LEU A 110 -8.38 9.34 -4.58
CA LEU A 110 -8.48 9.34 -6.05
C LEU A 110 -7.10 9.26 -6.71
N CYS A 111 -6.13 10.03 -6.22
CA CYS A 111 -4.74 10.00 -6.66
C CYS A 111 -4.09 8.62 -6.46
N GLY A 112 -4.32 7.98 -5.30
CA GLY A 112 -3.83 6.63 -5.04
C GLY A 112 -4.45 5.59 -5.97
N LYS A 113 -5.77 5.69 -6.22
CA LYS A 113 -6.46 4.83 -7.21
C LYS A 113 -5.92 5.03 -8.61
N LEU A 114 -5.67 6.27 -9.04
CA LEU A 114 -5.08 6.58 -10.33
C LEU A 114 -3.67 5.98 -10.45
N ALA A 115 -2.79 6.22 -9.48
CA ALA A 115 -1.43 5.68 -9.46
C ALA A 115 -1.42 4.16 -9.60
N PHE A 116 -2.24 3.50 -8.78
CA PHE A 116 -2.33 2.05 -8.75
C PHE A 116 -2.88 1.50 -10.07
N LYS A 117 -3.89 2.14 -10.65
CA LYS A 117 -4.46 1.74 -11.94
C LYS A 117 -3.43 1.88 -13.06
N LYS A 118 -2.73 3.03 -13.15
CA LYS A 118 -1.68 3.25 -14.16
C LYS A 118 -0.54 2.23 -14.00
N HIS A 119 -0.14 1.92 -12.77
CA HIS A 119 0.85 0.88 -12.50
C HIS A 119 0.41 -0.51 -12.95
N ILE A 120 -0.86 -0.89 -12.75
CA ILE A 120 -1.39 -2.16 -13.27
C ILE A 120 -1.36 -2.18 -14.79
N VAL A 121 -1.82 -1.12 -15.45
CA VAL A 121 -1.89 -1.05 -16.91
C VAL A 121 -0.51 -1.13 -17.55
N HIS A 122 0.45 -0.42 -16.96
CA HIS A 122 1.85 -0.45 -17.40
C HIS A 122 2.44 -1.86 -17.35
N ASN A 123 2.06 -2.67 -16.35
CA ASN A 123 2.58 -4.03 -16.18
C ASN A 123 1.72 -5.13 -16.82
N LEU A 124 0.43 -4.86 -17.08
CA LEU A 124 -0.52 -5.74 -17.74
C LEU A 124 -1.38 -4.91 -18.71
N PRO A 125 -0.95 -4.77 -19.96
CA PRO A 125 -1.72 -4.11 -20.99
C PRO A 125 -2.93 -4.99 -21.34
N ASP A 126 -4.07 -4.70 -20.71
CA ASP A 126 -5.37 -5.23 -21.13
C ASP A 126 -6.18 -4.05 -21.69
N GLU A 127 -6.55 -4.18 -22.96
CA GLU A 127 -6.81 -3.07 -23.87
C GLU A 127 -8.25 -2.53 -23.71
N LYS A 128 -8.37 -1.20 -23.74
CA LYS A 128 -9.62 -0.38 -23.70
C LYS A 128 -10.28 -0.14 -22.33
N HIS A 129 -10.65 -1.16 -21.55
CA HIS A 129 -11.39 -0.93 -20.28
C HIS A 129 -10.59 -0.13 -19.25
N ASN A 130 -9.27 -0.27 -19.28
CA ASN A 130 -8.40 0.41 -18.35
C ASN A 130 -8.21 1.90 -18.66
N HIS A 131 -8.22 2.30 -19.94
CA HIS A 131 -8.09 3.70 -20.34
C HIS A 131 -9.32 4.52 -19.93
N ALA A 132 -10.52 3.98 -20.11
CA ALA A 132 -11.76 4.65 -19.68
C ALA A 132 -11.79 4.88 -18.16
N ALA A 133 -11.28 3.93 -17.38
CA ALA A 133 -11.19 4.05 -15.93
C ALA A 133 -10.15 5.10 -15.48
N ILE A 134 -9.01 5.19 -16.16
CA ILE A 134 -7.98 6.22 -15.90
C ILE A 134 -8.55 7.61 -16.18
N GLU A 135 -9.24 7.77 -17.32
CA GLU A 135 -9.81 9.07 -17.70
C GLU A 135 -10.92 9.51 -16.74
N ASN A 136 -11.77 8.57 -16.31
CA ASN A 136 -12.77 8.84 -15.29
C ASN A 136 -12.14 9.30 -13.96
N LEU A 137 -11.01 8.71 -13.55
CA LEU A 137 -10.28 9.12 -12.37
C LEU A 137 -9.66 10.51 -12.53
N ARG A 138 -9.10 10.84 -13.70
CA ARG A 138 -8.60 12.19 -14.01
C ARG A 138 -9.69 13.25 -13.88
N MET A 139 -10.86 13.02 -14.48
CA MET A 139 -12.00 13.94 -14.36
C MET A 139 -12.45 14.14 -12.91
N GLN A 140 -12.51 13.08 -12.11
CA GLN A 140 -12.85 13.18 -10.69
C GLN A 140 -11.80 13.96 -9.87
N ILE A 141 -10.52 13.83 -10.23
CA ILE A 141 -9.43 14.58 -9.59
C ILE A 141 -9.55 16.06 -9.92
N SER A 142 -9.73 16.42 -11.19
CA SER A 142 -9.91 17.81 -11.60
C SER A 142 -11.07 18.48 -10.85
N GLY A 143 -12.23 17.82 -10.76
CA GLY A 143 -13.39 18.37 -10.06
C GLY A 143 -13.26 18.48 -8.53
N VAL A 144 -12.23 17.87 -7.92
CA VAL A 144 -11.93 17.98 -6.48
C VAL A 144 -10.74 18.90 -6.21
N SER A 145 -9.89 19.11 -7.22
CA SER A 145 -8.69 19.96 -7.16
C SER A 145 -9.00 21.45 -7.32
N ASP A 146 -10.15 21.80 -7.93
CA ASP A 146 -10.70 23.17 -7.98
C ASP A 146 -11.17 23.68 -6.59
#